data_AF-A0A7J0DAM5-F1
#
_entry.id   AF-A0A7J0DAM5-F1
#
_cell.length_a   1.000
_cell.length_b   1.000
_cell.length_c   1.000
_cell.angle_alpha   90.00
_cell.angle_beta   90.00
_cell.angle_gamma   90.00
#
_symmetry.space_group_name_H-M   'P 1'
#
loop_
_entity.id
_entity.type
_entity.pdbx_description
1 polymer ?
#
loop_
_entity_poly.entity_id
_entity_poly.type
_entity_poly.pdbx_seq_one_letter_code
_entity_poly.pdbx_strand_id
1 'polypeptide(L)'
;MAFLRGLFVISLLLGCARSRFVVEKSSITVIAPRDLVSKHDGSIANFGVPDYGGSMVGSVLYANKGSFGCNPFDGDKPFKSKTHLPTILVLDRGECYFALKVWNGQQAGAAAVLVADNIDEPLITMDSPEDSSNADGYIDKIGIPSALIEQSFGEALKAALKKGDDVVLKLDWSESLPHPDERVEYELWTNSNDECGIRCDEQMDFVKNFKGHAQILEKGGYTQFTPHYITWYCPRAFILSSQCKSQCINNGRYCAPDPEQDFGEGYQGKDVLFENLRQLCVHRVANESNRSWVWWDFVTDFHIRCSMKQKRYSKECAEDVMKSLDLPVDKIKKCMGNPEADEENEILKVEQERQVGRGSRGDVTILPTLVINNVQYRGKLERNAVLKAVCAGFKETTEPRICLSGDLETNECLDQNGGCWQDSKSNITACKDTFRGRVCECPSVNGVQYKGDGYTSCQDIDECKEGLACRCDGCMCKDTWGGYDCKCKGIYVRDQDTCIERNASKFGWFHYFLGSSFCCECRYCWLRFLQIQAQVLYGFRDYGYYVTVHATRQPTQQSSRPPRNRTSTTRK
;
A
#
# COMPACT_ATOMS: atom_id res chain seq x y z
N MET A 1 -20.47 25.52 -52.51
CA MET A 1 -19.39 24.75 -51.85
C MET A 1 -18.92 25.40 -50.53
N ALA A 2 -19.83 25.81 -49.64
CA ALA A 2 -19.47 26.34 -48.32
C ALA A 2 -20.14 25.60 -47.15
N PHE A 3 -21.25 24.88 -47.40
CA PHE A 3 -22.00 24.13 -46.39
C PHE A 3 -21.44 22.73 -46.10
N LEU A 4 -20.66 22.14 -47.01
CA LEU A 4 -20.07 20.79 -46.85
C LEU A 4 -18.74 20.77 -46.10
N ARG A 5 -18.11 21.94 -45.86
CA ARG A 5 -16.85 22.04 -45.09
C ARG A 5 -17.07 22.20 -43.59
N GLY A 6 -18.26 22.61 -43.15
CA GLY A 6 -18.61 22.72 -41.71
C GLY A 6 -18.89 21.38 -41.04
N LEU A 7 -19.40 20.40 -41.78
CA LEU A 7 -19.72 19.06 -41.25
C LEU A 7 -18.48 18.17 -41.03
N PHE A 8 -17.41 18.39 -41.79
CA PHE A 8 -16.16 17.61 -41.64
C PHE A 8 -15.31 18.06 -40.44
N VAL A 9 -15.49 19.30 -39.95
CA VAL A 9 -14.76 19.81 -38.77
C VAL A 9 -15.47 19.45 -37.46
N ILE A 10 -16.80 19.29 -37.48
CA ILE A 10 -17.57 18.86 -36.29
C ILE A 10 -17.37 17.36 -36.01
N SER A 11 -17.06 16.55 -37.03
CA SER A 11 -16.77 15.13 -36.83
C SER A 11 -15.38 14.84 -36.23
N LEU A 12 -14.50 15.85 -36.13
CA LEU A 12 -13.17 15.77 -35.50
C LEU A 12 -13.15 16.28 -34.04
N LEU A 13 -14.26 16.83 -33.55
CA LEU A 13 -14.41 17.28 -32.15
C LEU A 13 -15.33 16.39 -31.31
N LEU A 14 -15.88 15.32 -31.90
CA LEU A 14 -16.33 14.16 -31.13
C LEU A 14 -15.08 13.39 -30.72
N GLY A 15 -14.43 13.87 -29.66
CA GLY A 15 -13.53 13.03 -28.89
C GLY A 15 -14.33 11.80 -28.49
N CYS A 16 -14.13 10.67 -29.19
CA CYS A 16 -14.56 9.39 -28.68
C CYS A 16 -13.93 9.29 -27.29
N ALA A 17 -14.74 9.38 -26.25
CA ALA A 17 -14.40 8.83 -24.96
C ALA A 17 -14.25 7.33 -25.18
N ARG A 18 -13.07 6.92 -25.67
CA ARG A 18 -12.70 5.52 -25.76
C ARG A 18 -12.46 5.11 -24.32
N SER A 19 -13.32 4.24 -23.81
CA SER A 19 -12.99 3.54 -22.60
C SER A 19 -11.64 2.85 -22.79
N ARG A 20 -10.70 3.09 -21.88
CA ARG A 20 -9.34 2.59 -21.98
C ARG A 20 -9.12 1.61 -20.85
N PHE A 21 -9.51 0.37 -21.07
CA PHE A 21 -9.14 -0.72 -20.17
C PHE A 21 -7.64 -1.02 -20.36
N VAL A 22 -6.87 -0.96 -19.28
CA VAL A 22 -5.43 -1.25 -19.29
C VAL A 22 -5.20 -2.60 -18.61
N VAL A 23 -4.44 -3.46 -19.28
CA VAL A 23 -4.10 -4.80 -18.80
C VAL A 23 -2.81 -4.73 -18.02
N GLU A 24 -2.86 -5.24 -16.79
CA GLU A 24 -1.75 -5.20 -15.86
C GLU A 24 -0.81 -6.37 -16.11
N LYS A 25 0.46 -6.05 -16.33
CA LYS A 25 1.44 -6.97 -16.87
C LYS A 25 2.55 -7.27 -15.87
N SER A 26 3.04 -8.50 -15.90
CA SER A 26 4.32 -8.90 -15.32
C SER A 26 5.30 -9.29 -16.41
N SER A 27 6.59 -9.27 -16.07
CA SER A 27 7.64 -9.67 -16.98
C SER A 27 7.90 -11.17 -16.88
N ILE A 28 7.89 -11.86 -18.01
CA ILE A 28 8.25 -13.29 -18.11
C ILE A 28 9.53 -13.40 -18.94
N THR A 29 10.60 -13.90 -18.32
CA THR A 29 11.90 -14.06 -18.99
C THR A 29 12.24 -15.53 -19.15
N VAL A 30 12.57 -15.95 -20.37
CA VAL A 30 13.17 -17.27 -20.62
C VAL A 30 14.64 -17.21 -20.21
N ILE A 31 15.03 -18.02 -19.22
CA ILE A 31 16.42 -18.14 -18.75
C ILE A 31 17.15 -19.26 -19.50
N ALA A 32 16.45 -20.34 -19.80
CA ALA A 32 16.99 -21.50 -20.51
C ALA A 32 15.94 -22.09 -21.47
N PRO A 33 16.35 -22.67 -22.61
CA PRO A 33 17.74 -22.76 -23.10
C PRO A 33 18.27 -21.42 -23.64
N ARG A 34 19.61 -21.28 -23.79
CA ARG A 34 20.28 -20.00 -24.10
C ARG A 34 19.83 -19.37 -25.42
N ASP A 35 19.50 -20.20 -26.40
CA ASP A 35 19.00 -19.82 -27.72
C ASP A 35 17.56 -19.29 -27.70
N LEU A 36 16.80 -19.52 -26.62
CA LEU A 36 15.43 -19.04 -26.44
C LEU A 36 15.35 -17.85 -25.46
N VAL A 37 16.48 -17.37 -24.92
CA VAL A 37 16.50 -16.27 -23.95
C VAL A 37 15.82 -15.04 -24.54
N SER A 38 14.71 -14.65 -23.91
CA SER A 38 13.82 -13.60 -24.37
C SER A 38 12.95 -13.10 -23.22
N LYS A 39 12.45 -11.87 -23.35
CA LYS A 39 11.56 -11.23 -22.37
C LYS A 39 10.21 -10.98 -23.03
N HIS A 40 9.14 -11.37 -22.34
CA HIS A 40 7.76 -11.30 -22.80
C HIS A 40 6.88 -10.69 -21.70
N ASP A 41 5.73 -10.14 -22.11
CA ASP A 41 4.70 -9.70 -21.19
C ASP A 41 3.76 -10.88 -20.85
N GLY A 42 3.29 -10.92 -19.61
CA GLY A 42 2.17 -11.76 -19.19
C GLY A 42 1.12 -10.94 -18.49
N SER A 43 -0.16 -11.12 -18.83
CA SER A 43 -1.25 -10.45 -18.12
C SER A 43 -1.53 -11.16 -16.80
N ILE A 44 -1.40 -10.44 -15.69
CA ILE A 44 -1.63 -10.97 -14.34
C ILE A 44 -3.12 -11.28 -14.16
N ALA A 45 -3.44 -12.42 -13.56
CA ALA A 45 -4.82 -12.81 -13.26
C ALA A 45 -5.44 -11.96 -12.15
N ASN A 46 -6.76 -11.73 -12.21
CA ASN A 46 -7.52 -11.04 -11.16
C ASN A 46 -7.86 -11.96 -9.95
N PHE A 47 -7.13 -13.06 -9.79
CA PHE A 47 -7.27 -14.05 -8.72
C PHE A 47 -5.90 -14.70 -8.46
N GLY A 48 -5.79 -15.51 -7.41
CA GLY A 48 -4.50 -16.03 -6.98
C GLY A 48 -3.66 -14.97 -6.26
N VAL A 49 -2.37 -15.28 -6.04
CA VAL A 49 -1.45 -14.41 -5.30
C VAL A 49 -0.20 -14.16 -6.13
N PRO A 50 -0.16 -13.06 -6.91
CA PRO A 50 1.07 -12.57 -7.50
C PRO A 50 2.06 -12.14 -6.41
N ASP A 51 3.35 -12.34 -6.67
CA ASP A 51 4.41 -12.03 -5.70
C ASP A 51 4.96 -10.61 -5.91
N TYR A 52 4.10 -9.60 -5.73
CA TYR A 52 4.48 -8.18 -5.90
C TYR A 52 5.75 -7.84 -5.11
N GLY A 53 6.71 -7.18 -5.77
CA GLY A 53 8.03 -6.89 -5.19
C GLY A 53 9.03 -8.04 -5.29
N GLY A 54 8.61 -9.22 -5.74
CA GLY A 54 9.41 -10.43 -5.84
C GLY A 54 9.47 -11.04 -7.24
N SER A 55 10.07 -12.22 -7.32
CA SER A 55 10.15 -13.01 -8.55
C SER A 55 10.26 -14.50 -8.25
N MET A 56 9.81 -15.34 -9.19
CA MET A 56 9.96 -16.78 -9.09
C MET A 56 10.68 -17.32 -10.32
N VAL A 57 11.58 -18.28 -10.12
CA VAL A 57 12.23 -19.03 -11.19
C VAL A 57 11.73 -20.46 -11.14
N GLY A 58 11.28 -21.00 -12.28
CA GLY A 58 10.73 -22.34 -12.34
C GLY A 58 10.92 -23.03 -13.68
N SER A 59 10.85 -24.35 -13.67
CA SER A 59 10.92 -25.19 -14.86
C SER A 59 9.54 -25.31 -15.49
N VAL A 60 9.48 -25.20 -16.82
CA VAL A 60 8.21 -25.23 -17.56
C VAL A 60 7.78 -26.67 -17.81
N LEU A 61 6.49 -26.93 -17.59
CA LEU A 61 5.84 -28.18 -17.96
C LEU A 61 4.61 -27.88 -18.81
N TYR A 62 4.46 -28.58 -19.94
CA TYR A 62 3.25 -28.53 -20.75
C TYR A 62 2.45 -29.83 -20.61
N ALA A 63 1.19 -29.72 -20.22
CA ALA A 63 0.31 -30.87 -20.01
C ALA A 63 -0.25 -31.40 -21.34
N ASN A 64 0.48 -32.31 -22.01
CA ASN A 64 0.02 -32.91 -23.27
C ASN A 64 -1.35 -33.63 -23.16
N LYS A 65 -1.65 -34.22 -21.99
CA LYS A 65 -2.98 -34.78 -21.68
C LYS A 65 -3.71 -33.79 -20.76
N GLY A 66 -4.89 -33.34 -21.17
CA GLY A 66 -5.64 -32.32 -20.43
C GLY A 66 -5.04 -30.93 -20.58
N SER A 67 -4.56 -30.56 -21.78
CA SER A 67 -3.89 -29.28 -22.03
C SER A 67 -4.75 -28.06 -21.73
N PHE A 68 -6.08 -28.18 -21.80
CA PHE A 68 -7.00 -27.14 -21.37
C PHE A 68 -7.17 -27.05 -19.84
N GLY A 69 -6.74 -28.03 -19.05
CA GLY A 69 -6.82 -28.00 -17.58
C GLY A 69 -8.24 -27.91 -17.01
N CYS A 70 -9.27 -28.30 -17.78
CA CYS A 70 -10.67 -28.21 -17.35
C CYS A 70 -11.12 -29.33 -16.42
N ASN A 71 -10.34 -30.42 -16.35
CA ASN A 71 -10.56 -31.53 -15.43
C ASN A 71 -9.37 -31.68 -14.48
N PRO A 72 -9.55 -32.25 -13.27
CA PRO A 72 -8.45 -32.64 -12.40
C PRO A 72 -7.45 -33.54 -13.13
N PHE A 73 -6.16 -33.33 -12.86
CA PHE A 73 -5.10 -34.17 -13.43
C PHE A 73 -4.92 -35.46 -12.63
N ASP A 74 -4.72 -36.57 -13.33
CA ASP A 74 -4.57 -37.89 -12.70
C ASP A 74 -3.29 -38.01 -11.86
N GLY A 75 -3.43 -38.56 -10.65
CA GLY A 75 -2.33 -38.85 -9.72
C GLY A 75 -2.24 -37.88 -8.53
N ASP A 76 -1.43 -38.24 -7.53
CA ASP A 76 -1.16 -37.36 -6.38
C ASP A 76 -0.12 -36.30 -6.77
N LYS A 77 -0.60 -35.06 -6.98
CA LYS A 77 0.20 -33.89 -7.35
C LYS A 77 1.23 -34.17 -8.45
N PRO A 78 0.79 -34.59 -9.65
CA PRO A 78 1.68 -35.04 -10.72
C PRO A 78 2.66 -33.97 -11.24
N PHE A 79 2.37 -32.69 -11.00
CA PHE A 79 3.21 -31.56 -11.41
C PHE A 79 4.05 -30.98 -10.27
N LYS A 80 3.98 -31.56 -9.06
CA LYS A 80 4.88 -31.18 -7.98
C LYS A 80 6.32 -31.46 -8.41
N SER A 81 7.15 -30.43 -8.37
CA SER A 81 8.56 -30.56 -8.76
C SER A 81 9.30 -31.56 -7.88
N LYS A 82 10.16 -32.35 -8.52
CA LYS A 82 11.12 -33.25 -7.85
C LYS A 82 12.50 -32.60 -7.69
N THR A 83 12.68 -31.39 -8.21
CA THR A 83 13.94 -30.64 -8.17
C THR A 83 13.79 -29.41 -7.26
N HIS A 84 14.86 -28.63 -7.12
CA HIS A 84 14.79 -27.35 -6.40
C HIS A 84 13.96 -26.28 -7.14
N LEU A 85 13.76 -26.43 -8.46
CA LEU A 85 12.98 -25.48 -9.24
C LEU A 85 11.49 -25.84 -9.20
N PRO A 86 10.60 -24.93 -8.78
CA PRO A 86 9.16 -25.16 -8.86
C PRO A 86 8.68 -25.34 -10.30
N THR A 87 7.56 -26.03 -10.47
CA THR A 87 6.96 -26.26 -11.80
C THR A 87 6.04 -25.10 -12.20
N ILE A 88 6.29 -24.52 -13.37
CA ILE A 88 5.41 -23.56 -14.05
C ILE A 88 4.64 -24.33 -15.11
N LEU A 89 3.33 -24.50 -14.90
CA LEU A 89 2.47 -25.27 -15.79
C LEU A 89 1.95 -24.39 -16.93
N VAL A 90 2.10 -24.82 -18.18
CA VAL A 90 1.50 -24.17 -19.35
C VAL A 90 0.25 -24.93 -19.77
N LEU A 91 -0.87 -24.20 -19.90
CA LEU A 91 -2.17 -24.70 -20.34
C LEU A 91 -2.70 -23.87 -21.51
N ASP A 92 -3.59 -24.45 -22.31
CA ASP A 92 -4.22 -23.77 -23.45
C ASP A 92 -5.49 -23.01 -23.01
N ARG A 93 -5.71 -21.82 -23.59
CA ARG A 93 -6.99 -21.10 -23.50
C ARG A 93 -8.09 -21.85 -24.26
N GLY A 94 -9.31 -21.85 -23.70
CA GLY A 94 -10.49 -22.51 -24.28
C GLY A 94 -11.19 -23.48 -23.31
N GLU A 95 -12.33 -24.03 -23.72
CA GLU A 95 -13.15 -25.05 -23.02
C GLU A 95 -13.75 -24.68 -21.65
N CYS A 96 -13.04 -23.97 -20.78
CA CYS A 96 -13.48 -23.59 -19.44
C CYS A 96 -12.83 -22.28 -18.98
N TYR A 97 -13.33 -21.72 -17.87
CA TYR A 97 -12.85 -20.48 -17.28
C TYR A 97 -11.41 -20.55 -16.77
N PHE A 98 -10.68 -19.42 -16.83
CA PHE A 98 -9.28 -19.33 -16.41
C PHE A 98 -9.04 -19.81 -14.98
N ALA A 99 -9.89 -19.41 -14.03
CA ALA A 99 -9.73 -19.78 -12.63
C ALA A 99 -9.79 -21.30 -12.41
N LEU A 100 -10.64 -22.03 -13.14
CA LEU A 100 -10.72 -23.49 -13.06
C LEU A 100 -9.43 -24.17 -13.53
N LYS A 101 -8.82 -23.65 -14.60
CA LYS A 101 -7.53 -24.14 -15.12
C LYS A 101 -6.44 -24.01 -14.06
N VAL A 102 -6.37 -22.83 -13.44
CA VAL A 102 -5.36 -22.51 -12.43
C VAL A 102 -5.61 -23.33 -11.16
N TRP A 103 -6.86 -23.50 -10.75
CA TRP A 103 -7.24 -24.38 -9.65
C TRP A 103 -6.78 -25.82 -9.86
N ASN A 104 -7.10 -26.42 -11.02
CA ASN A 104 -6.70 -27.79 -11.33
C ASN A 104 -5.17 -27.94 -11.42
N GLY A 105 -4.48 -26.94 -11.99
CA GLY A 105 -3.01 -26.88 -11.98
C GLY A 105 -2.42 -26.82 -10.58
N GLN A 106 -3.00 -26.00 -9.69
CA GLN A 106 -2.60 -25.92 -8.28
C GLN A 106 -2.82 -27.25 -7.55
N GLN A 107 -3.99 -27.88 -7.72
CA GLN A 107 -4.27 -29.19 -7.11
C GLN A 107 -3.31 -30.27 -7.61
N ALA A 108 -2.87 -30.15 -8.86
CA ALA A 108 -1.85 -31.01 -9.44
C ALA A 108 -0.41 -30.70 -8.96
N GLY A 109 -0.20 -29.68 -8.12
CA GLY A 109 1.09 -29.34 -7.53
C GLY A 109 1.94 -28.37 -8.33
N ALA A 110 1.37 -27.70 -9.35
CA ALA A 110 2.03 -26.60 -10.01
C ALA A 110 2.23 -25.42 -9.03
N ALA A 111 3.33 -24.70 -9.17
CA ALA A 111 3.62 -23.52 -8.36
C ALA A 111 3.17 -22.22 -9.04
N ALA A 112 2.99 -22.25 -10.36
CA ALA A 112 2.39 -21.17 -11.15
C ALA A 112 1.75 -21.77 -12.41
N VAL A 113 0.81 -21.03 -13.00
CA VAL A 113 0.15 -21.44 -14.24
C VAL A 113 0.21 -20.32 -15.27
N LEU A 114 0.72 -20.63 -16.45
CA LEU A 114 0.64 -19.78 -17.63
C LEU A 114 -0.45 -20.32 -18.56
N VAL A 115 -1.40 -19.47 -18.93
CA VAL A 115 -2.41 -19.81 -19.93
C VAL A 115 -1.97 -19.22 -21.26
N ALA A 116 -1.70 -20.07 -22.24
CA ALA A 116 -1.35 -19.66 -23.60
C ALA A 116 -2.61 -19.29 -24.36
N ASP A 117 -2.63 -18.09 -24.92
CA ASP A 117 -3.74 -17.65 -25.77
C ASP A 117 -3.87 -18.55 -27.01
N ASN A 118 -5.10 -18.72 -27.48
CA ASN A 118 -5.42 -19.42 -28.71
C ASN A 118 -5.75 -18.46 -29.87
N ILE A 119 -5.79 -17.16 -29.60
CA ILE A 119 -6.04 -16.09 -30.57
C ILE A 119 -4.82 -15.15 -30.58
N ASP A 120 -4.39 -14.73 -31.77
CA ASP A 120 -3.40 -13.66 -31.94
C ASP A 120 -4.09 -12.30 -31.69
N GLU A 121 -4.21 -11.93 -30.42
CA GLU A 121 -4.81 -10.68 -29.97
C GLU A 121 -3.98 -10.03 -28.85
N PRO A 122 -4.15 -8.71 -28.59
CA PRO A 122 -3.57 -8.10 -27.41
C PRO A 122 -4.02 -8.84 -26.15
N LEU A 123 -3.08 -9.02 -25.21
CA LEU A 123 -3.37 -9.65 -23.92
C LEU A 123 -4.62 -9.06 -23.26
N ILE A 124 -5.43 -9.93 -22.65
CA ILE A 124 -6.62 -9.58 -21.90
C ILE A 124 -6.44 -9.92 -20.41
N THR A 125 -7.14 -9.21 -19.54
CA THR A 125 -7.18 -9.56 -18.11
C THR A 125 -7.96 -10.84 -17.92
N MET A 126 -7.35 -11.83 -17.26
CA MET A 126 -8.05 -13.03 -16.83
C MET A 126 -8.91 -12.71 -15.60
N ASP A 127 -10.17 -12.39 -15.85
CA ASP A 127 -11.14 -12.14 -14.79
C ASP A 127 -11.91 -13.41 -14.41
N SER A 128 -12.40 -13.46 -13.17
CA SER A 128 -13.31 -14.52 -12.73
C SER A 128 -14.74 -14.21 -13.22
N PRO A 129 -15.48 -15.20 -13.76
CA PRO A 129 -16.84 -14.98 -14.22
C PRO A 129 -17.76 -14.43 -13.10
N GLU A 130 -18.64 -13.51 -13.44
CA GLU A 130 -19.62 -12.89 -12.52
C GLU A 130 -20.73 -13.87 -12.11
N ASP A 131 -21.18 -14.68 -13.06
CA ASP A 131 -22.27 -15.66 -12.90
C ASP A 131 -21.81 -17.04 -12.41
N SER A 132 -20.65 -17.17 -11.77
CA SER A 132 -20.29 -18.46 -11.17
C SER A 132 -21.20 -18.72 -9.98
N SER A 133 -22.35 -19.33 -10.22
CA SER A 133 -23.21 -19.93 -9.22
C SER A 133 -22.38 -20.87 -8.34
N ASN A 134 -21.94 -20.39 -7.18
CA ASN A 134 -21.76 -21.01 -5.85
C ASN A 134 -21.62 -22.54 -5.68
N ALA A 135 -21.13 -23.35 -6.63
CA ALA A 135 -20.95 -24.78 -6.40
C ALA A 135 -19.58 -25.12 -5.76
N ASP A 136 -18.48 -24.48 -6.20
CA ASP A 136 -17.16 -25.07 -5.96
C ASP A 136 -16.21 -24.26 -5.04
N GLY A 137 -16.48 -22.97 -4.81
CA GLY A 137 -15.76 -22.13 -3.82
C GLY A 137 -14.23 -22.23 -3.90
N TYR A 138 -13.67 -22.38 -5.11
CA TYR A 138 -12.24 -22.62 -5.31
C TYR A 138 -11.45 -21.36 -5.62
N ILE A 139 -12.09 -20.29 -6.11
CA ILE A 139 -11.40 -19.08 -6.57
C ILE A 139 -10.57 -18.48 -5.43
N ASP A 140 -11.16 -18.35 -4.24
CA ASP A 140 -10.46 -17.86 -3.03
C ASP A 140 -9.34 -18.77 -2.54
N LYS A 141 -9.41 -20.06 -2.90
CA LYS A 141 -8.43 -21.08 -2.55
C LYS A 141 -7.27 -21.13 -3.55
N ILE A 142 -7.33 -20.38 -4.65
CA ILE A 142 -6.19 -20.22 -5.55
C ILE A 142 -5.15 -19.34 -4.84
N GLY A 143 -4.00 -19.93 -4.55
CA GLY A 143 -2.86 -19.29 -3.89
C GLY A 143 -1.62 -19.18 -4.78
N ILE A 144 -1.64 -19.73 -5.99
CA ILE A 144 -0.53 -19.64 -6.94
C ILE A 144 -0.69 -18.45 -7.90
N PRO A 145 0.42 -17.83 -8.35
CA PRO A 145 0.38 -16.83 -9.41
C PRO A 145 -0.03 -17.45 -10.74
N SER A 146 -0.73 -16.66 -11.55
CA SER A 146 -1.07 -17.04 -12.92
C SER A 146 -1.06 -15.86 -13.87
N ALA A 147 -0.74 -16.13 -15.13
CA ALA A 147 -0.71 -15.13 -16.18
C ALA A 147 -1.19 -15.67 -17.53
N LEU A 148 -1.84 -14.82 -18.32
CA LEU A 148 -2.10 -15.07 -19.73
C LEU A 148 -0.88 -14.65 -20.55
N ILE A 149 -0.46 -15.49 -21.48
CA ILE A 149 0.65 -15.20 -22.41
C ILE A 149 0.15 -15.23 -23.85
N GLU A 150 0.81 -14.46 -24.71
CA GLU A 150 0.49 -14.39 -26.14
C GLU A 150 0.57 -15.77 -26.80
N GLN A 151 -0.25 -15.98 -27.83
CA GLN A 151 -0.29 -17.22 -28.60
C GLN A 151 1.10 -17.62 -29.12
N SER A 152 1.81 -16.65 -29.72
CA SER A 152 3.13 -16.86 -30.32
C SER A 152 4.16 -17.35 -29.30
N PHE A 153 4.18 -16.77 -28.10
CA PHE A 153 5.06 -17.17 -27.01
C PHE A 153 4.68 -18.54 -26.46
N GLY A 154 3.39 -18.81 -26.27
CA GLY A 154 2.90 -20.14 -25.86
C GLY A 154 3.32 -21.25 -26.83
N GLU A 155 3.22 -21.04 -28.14
CA GLU A 155 3.67 -22.00 -29.15
C GLU A 155 5.19 -22.19 -29.15
N ALA A 156 5.97 -21.12 -28.94
CA ALA A 156 7.43 -21.22 -28.83
C ALA A 156 7.85 -22.11 -27.63
N LEU A 157 7.21 -21.93 -26.47
CA LEU A 157 7.44 -22.78 -25.29
C LEU A 157 7.09 -24.24 -25.58
N LYS A 158 5.92 -24.50 -26.17
CA LYS A 158 5.48 -25.86 -26.53
C LYS A 158 6.42 -26.51 -27.53
N ALA A 159 6.94 -25.77 -28.51
CA ALA A 159 7.88 -26.27 -29.51
C ALA A 159 9.23 -26.68 -28.88
N ALA A 160 9.77 -25.85 -27.99
CA ALA A 160 11.00 -26.17 -27.24
C ALA A 160 10.83 -27.43 -26.37
N LEU A 161 9.69 -27.54 -25.65
CA LEU A 161 9.38 -28.72 -24.84
C LEU A 161 9.21 -30.00 -25.70
N LYS A 162 8.59 -29.90 -26.88
CA LYS A 162 8.47 -31.03 -27.82
C LYS A 162 9.82 -31.50 -28.38
N LYS A 163 10.79 -30.58 -28.50
CA LYS A 163 12.18 -30.89 -28.88
C LYS A 163 12.96 -31.60 -27.76
N GLY A 164 12.45 -31.56 -26.53
CA GLY A 164 13.11 -32.12 -25.34
C GLY A 164 14.05 -31.13 -24.66
N ASP A 165 13.91 -29.82 -24.92
CA ASP A 165 14.67 -28.79 -24.24
C ASP A 165 14.11 -28.56 -22.83
N ASP A 166 14.99 -28.40 -21.84
CA ASP A 166 14.62 -27.98 -20.48
C ASP A 166 14.41 -26.46 -20.45
N VAL A 167 13.15 -26.04 -20.45
CA VAL A 167 12.80 -24.62 -20.43
C VAL A 167 12.66 -24.12 -19.01
N VAL A 168 13.34 -23.00 -18.69
CA VAL A 168 13.29 -22.35 -17.37
C VAL A 168 12.85 -20.91 -17.55
N LEU A 169 11.85 -20.47 -16.78
CA LEU A 169 11.33 -19.10 -16.80
C LEU A 169 11.59 -18.40 -15.47
N LYS A 170 11.76 -17.08 -15.54
CA LYS A 170 11.60 -16.13 -14.43
C LYS A 170 10.28 -15.39 -14.62
N LEU A 171 9.37 -15.49 -13.65
CA LEU A 171 8.21 -14.60 -13.53
C LEU A 171 8.61 -13.48 -12.56
N ASP A 172 8.47 -12.23 -12.99
CA ASP A 172 8.99 -11.08 -12.27
C ASP A 172 7.90 -10.00 -12.08
N TRP A 173 7.59 -9.70 -10.82
CA TRP A 173 6.61 -8.69 -10.38
C TRP A 173 7.26 -7.54 -9.62
N SER A 174 8.60 -7.48 -9.55
CA SER A 174 9.33 -6.45 -8.82
C SER A 174 8.99 -5.03 -9.31
N GLU A 175 8.84 -4.87 -10.62
CA GLU A 175 8.53 -3.61 -11.30
C GLU A 175 7.05 -3.50 -11.73
N SER A 176 6.18 -4.39 -11.24
CA SER A 176 4.75 -4.36 -11.59
C SER A 176 3.98 -3.25 -10.87
N LEU A 177 4.58 -2.62 -9.86
CA LEU A 177 4.00 -1.48 -9.14
C LEU A 177 4.99 -0.31 -9.12
N PRO A 178 4.56 0.92 -9.48
CA PRO A 178 5.40 2.09 -9.33
C PRO A 178 5.69 2.38 -7.85
N HIS A 179 6.88 2.91 -7.58
CA HIS A 179 7.32 3.34 -6.25
C HIS A 179 8.01 4.72 -6.35
N PRO A 180 7.23 5.80 -6.61
CA PRO A 180 7.79 7.11 -6.94
C PRO A 180 8.51 7.76 -5.75
N ASP A 181 8.03 7.51 -4.52
CA ASP A 181 8.54 8.10 -3.29
C ASP A 181 8.32 7.19 -2.06
N GLU A 182 8.49 7.76 -0.86
CA GLU A 182 8.40 7.07 0.42
C GLU A 182 6.97 6.88 0.95
N ARG A 183 5.96 7.35 0.21
CA ARG A 183 4.54 7.19 0.54
C ARG A 183 3.85 6.37 -0.55
N VAL A 184 2.83 5.61 -0.14
CA VAL A 184 2.00 4.85 -1.08
C VAL A 184 0.58 5.42 -1.10
N GLU A 185 0.16 5.92 -2.26
CA GLU A 185 -1.23 6.26 -2.53
C GLU A 185 -1.98 5.00 -2.97
N TYR A 186 -3.09 4.68 -2.29
CA TYR A 186 -3.93 3.58 -2.73
C TYR A 186 -5.42 3.90 -2.61
N GLU A 187 -6.19 3.31 -3.52
CA GLU A 187 -7.62 3.52 -3.67
C GLU A 187 -8.36 2.18 -3.60
N LEU A 188 -9.56 2.17 -3.02
CA LEU A 188 -10.47 1.04 -3.08
C LEU A 188 -11.75 1.45 -3.82
N TRP A 189 -11.91 0.94 -5.02
CA TRP A 189 -13.14 1.03 -5.81
C TRP A 189 -14.07 -0.12 -5.43
N THR A 190 -15.22 0.20 -4.86
CA THR A 190 -16.17 -0.78 -4.30
C THR A 190 -17.61 -0.28 -4.40
N ASN A 191 -18.54 -1.00 -3.77
CA ASN A 191 -19.94 -0.66 -3.62
C ASN A 191 -20.39 -0.96 -2.18
N SER A 192 -21.33 -0.20 -1.62
CA SER A 192 -21.89 -0.42 -0.27
C SER A 192 -22.99 -1.49 -0.21
N ASN A 193 -23.27 -2.15 -1.34
CA ASN A 193 -24.18 -3.30 -1.43
C ASN A 193 -23.65 -4.46 -0.56
N ASP A 194 -24.50 -5.07 0.28
CA ASP A 194 -24.19 -6.28 1.07
C ASP A 194 -24.99 -7.54 0.66
N GLU A 195 -25.74 -7.48 -0.46
CA GLU A 195 -26.65 -8.53 -0.97
C GLU A 195 -26.30 -9.02 -2.39
N CYS A 196 -25.00 -9.03 -2.75
CA CYS A 196 -24.52 -9.61 -4.03
C CYS A 196 -23.85 -10.99 -3.89
N GLY A 197 -24.23 -11.75 -2.86
CA GLY A 197 -23.66 -13.07 -2.57
C GLY A 197 -22.20 -13.04 -2.12
N ILE A 198 -21.43 -14.06 -2.51
CA ILE A 198 -20.05 -14.27 -2.04
C ILE A 198 -19.15 -13.06 -2.34
N ARG A 199 -19.32 -12.38 -3.49
CA ARG A 199 -18.51 -11.19 -3.82
C ARG A 199 -18.68 -10.03 -2.85
N CYS A 200 -19.88 -9.87 -2.28
CA CYS A 200 -20.13 -8.89 -1.24
C CYS A 200 -19.50 -9.36 0.07
N ASP A 201 -19.66 -10.63 0.42
CA ASP A 201 -19.05 -11.21 1.63
C ASP A 201 -17.51 -11.10 1.61
N GLU A 202 -16.85 -11.39 0.49
CA GLU A 202 -15.40 -11.22 0.30
C GLU A 202 -14.94 -9.78 0.49
N GLN A 203 -15.66 -8.80 -0.08
CA GLN A 203 -15.36 -7.38 0.09
C GLN A 203 -15.50 -6.94 1.54
N MET A 204 -16.59 -7.36 2.20
CA MET A 204 -16.83 -7.06 3.61
C MET A 204 -15.75 -7.68 4.51
N ASP A 205 -15.38 -8.93 4.25
CA ASP A 205 -14.33 -9.62 4.97
C ASP A 205 -12.97 -8.95 4.74
N PHE A 206 -12.66 -8.54 3.52
CA PHE A 206 -11.45 -7.78 3.25
C PHE A 206 -11.40 -6.47 4.04
N VAL A 207 -12.45 -5.64 3.94
CA VAL A 207 -12.51 -4.34 4.63
C VAL A 207 -12.30 -4.52 6.13
N LYS A 208 -12.99 -5.49 6.73
CA LYS A 208 -12.86 -5.84 8.14
C LYS A 208 -11.46 -6.33 8.52
N ASN A 209 -10.87 -7.22 7.72
CA ASN A 209 -9.58 -7.84 8.01
C ASN A 209 -8.39 -6.91 7.73
N PHE A 210 -8.52 -5.99 6.76
CA PHE A 210 -7.49 -5.05 6.35
C PHE A 210 -7.50 -3.76 7.17
N LYS A 211 -8.64 -3.37 7.74
CA LYS A 211 -8.83 -2.18 8.60
C LYS A 211 -7.66 -1.89 9.54
N GLY A 212 -7.19 -2.88 10.31
CA GLY A 212 -6.10 -2.67 11.27
C GLY A 212 -4.79 -2.22 10.61
N HIS A 213 -4.43 -2.85 9.49
CA HIS A 213 -3.21 -2.51 8.74
C HIS A 213 -3.35 -1.15 8.06
N ALA A 214 -4.51 -0.87 7.45
CA ALA A 214 -4.81 0.42 6.86
C ALA A 214 -4.69 1.56 7.89
N GLN A 215 -5.28 1.39 9.07
CA GLN A 215 -5.21 2.38 10.15
C GLN A 215 -3.77 2.61 10.66
N ILE A 216 -2.95 1.55 10.78
CA ILE A 216 -1.54 1.69 11.20
C ILE A 216 -0.75 2.49 10.16
N LEU A 217 -0.93 2.16 8.88
CA LEU A 217 -0.23 2.79 7.77
C LEU A 217 -0.62 4.27 7.62
N GLU A 218 -1.92 4.59 7.62
CA GLU A 218 -2.43 5.95 7.50
C GLU A 218 -2.04 6.82 8.70
N LYS A 219 -2.21 6.32 9.94
CA LYS A 219 -1.81 7.07 11.16
C LYS A 219 -0.32 7.29 11.25
N GLY A 220 0.48 6.39 10.67
CA GLY A 220 1.92 6.54 10.56
C GLY A 220 2.37 7.51 9.48
N GLY A 221 1.46 8.01 8.63
CA GLY A 221 1.77 8.87 7.50
C GLY A 221 2.44 8.15 6.32
N TYR A 222 2.48 6.81 6.34
CA TYR A 222 3.13 6.00 5.30
C TYR A 222 2.27 5.86 4.05
N THR A 223 0.95 6.00 4.17
CA THR A 223 0.03 5.82 3.04
C THR A 223 -1.02 6.92 2.99
N GLN A 224 -1.58 7.11 1.80
CA GLN A 224 -2.75 7.95 1.57
C GLN A 224 -3.87 7.12 0.93
N PHE A 225 -4.89 6.82 1.72
CA PHE A 225 -6.04 6.02 1.28
C PHE A 225 -7.21 6.90 0.83
N THR A 226 -7.85 6.54 -0.30
CA THR A 226 -9.12 7.14 -0.74
C THR A 226 -10.13 6.05 -1.18
N PRO A 227 -11.32 5.99 -0.57
CA PRO A 227 -12.40 5.11 -1.04
C PRO A 227 -13.10 5.71 -2.26
N HIS A 228 -13.51 4.84 -3.17
CA HIS A 228 -14.20 5.20 -4.40
C HIS A 228 -15.40 4.28 -4.65
N TYR A 229 -16.46 4.84 -5.24
CA TYR A 229 -17.67 4.09 -5.54
C TYR A 229 -18.05 4.27 -7.00
N ILE A 230 -18.22 3.16 -7.70
CA ILE A 230 -18.64 3.18 -9.09
C ILE A 230 -20.06 3.76 -9.18
N THR A 231 -20.30 4.59 -10.19
CA THR A 231 -21.66 5.04 -10.50
C THR A 231 -21.93 4.91 -11.98
N TRP A 232 -23.11 4.42 -12.31
CA TRP A 232 -23.61 4.31 -13.66
C TRP A 232 -24.49 5.51 -13.97
N TYR A 233 -25.00 5.58 -15.20
CA TYR A 233 -26.00 6.57 -15.58
C TYR A 233 -27.11 5.88 -16.37
N CYS A 234 -28.28 6.49 -16.31
CA CYS A 234 -29.45 6.05 -17.05
C CYS A 234 -29.52 6.84 -18.37
N PRO A 235 -29.57 6.17 -19.54
CA PRO A 235 -29.66 6.87 -20.80
C PRO A 235 -30.94 7.73 -20.88
N ARG A 236 -30.85 8.89 -21.53
CA ARG A 236 -31.96 9.87 -21.58
C ARG A 236 -33.30 9.30 -22.04
N ALA A 237 -33.28 8.33 -22.95
CA ALA A 237 -34.47 7.66 -23.46
C ALA A 237 -35.24 6.87 -22.37
N PHE A 238 -34.57 6.48 -21.28
CA PHE A 238 -35.13 5.64 -20.22
C PHE A 238 -35.34 6.39 -18.90
N ILE A 239 -35.09 7.69 -18.81
CA ILE A 239 -35.20 8.47 -17.57
C ILE A 239 -36.58 8.30 -16.89
N LEU A 240 -37.65 8.19 -17.69
CA LEU A 240 -39.01 8.07 -17.16
C LEU A 240 -39.42 6.63 -16.80
N SER A 241 -38.60 5.63 -17.12
CA SER A 241 -38.87 4.22 -16.83
C SER A 241 -38.90 3.95 -15.34
N SER A 242 -39.61 2.90 -14.92
CA SER A 242 -39.63 2.48 -13.52
C SER A 242 -38.24 2.04 -13.05
N GLN A 243 -37.48 1.36 -13.91
CA GLN A 243 -36.12 0.89 -13.61
C GLN A 243 -35.18 2.07 -13.33
N CYS A 244 -35.22 3.10 -14.17
CA CYS A 244 -34.37 4.27 -13.96
C CYS A 244 -34.71 5.00 -12.66
N LYS A 245 -36.01 5.16 -12.37
CA LYS A 245 -36.47 5.83 -11.15
C LYS A 245 -36.17 5.06 -9.87
N SER A 246 -36.14 3.73 -9.92
CA SER A 246 -35.79 2.92 -8.74
C SER A 246 -34.28 2.84 -8.52
N GLN A 247 -33.49 2.77 -9.59
CA GLN A 247 -32.05 2.49 -9.48
C GLN A 247 -31.17 3.75 -9.45
N CYS A 248 -31.73 4.93 -9.72
CA CYS A 248 -30.96 6.15 -9.90
C CYS A 248 -31.44 7.30 -9.02
N ILE A 249 -30.51 8.22 -8.75
CA ILE A 249 -30.75 9.51 -8.10
C ILE A 249 -30.40 10.65 -9.07
N ASN A 250 -30.69 11.90 -8.67
CA ASN A 250 -30.47 13.09 -9.49
C ASN A 250 -30.97 12.91 -10.94
N ASN A 251 -32.22 12.46 -11.11
CA ASN A 251 -32.89 12.28 -12.42
C ASN A 251 -32.12 11.40 -13.42
N GLY A 252 -31.56 10.28 -12.95
CA GLY A 252 -30.86 9.32 -13.81
C GLY A 252 -29.38 9.60 -14.06
N ARG A 253 -28.82 10.66 -13.45
CA ARG A 253 -27.39 11.02 -13.61
C ARG A 253 -26.46 10.03 -12.93
N TYR A 254 -26.88 9.49 -11.78
CA TYR A 254 -26.12 8.52 -11.00
C TYR A 254 -27.01 7.33 -10.69
N CYS A 255 -26.53 6.13 -10.99
CA CYS A 255 -27.25 4.87 -10.87
C CYS A 255 -26.35 3.82 -10.22
N ALA A 256 -26.94 2.88 -9.49
CA ALA A 256 -26.29 1.65 -9.05
C ALA A 256 -27.14 0.45 -9.50
N PRO A 257 -26.53 -0.72 -9.71
CA PRO A 257 -27.30 -1.93 -9.97
C PRO A 257 -28.17 -2.29 -8.76
N ASP A 258 -29.24 -3.01 -9.05
CA ASP A 258 -30.13 -3.54 -8.03
C ASP A 258 -29.38 -4.56 -7.15
N PRO A 259 -29.45 -4.48 -5.81
CA PRO A 259 -28.58 -5.25 -4.93
C PRO A 259 -28.71 -6.76 -5.12
N GLU A 260 -29.95 -7.23 -5.17
CA GLU A 260 -30.33 -8.64 -5.33
C GLU A 260 -30.54 -9.05 -6.81
N GLN A 261 -30.32 -8.12 -7.75
CA GLN A 261 -30.66 -8.27 -9.17
C GLN A 261 -32.16 -8.58 -9.41
N ASP A 262 -33.03 -8.19 -8.48
CA ASP A 262 -34.47 -8.39 -8.56
C ASP A 262 -35.21 -7.08 -8.26
N PHE A 263 -35.66 -6.42 -9.32
CA PHE A 263 -36.38 -5.14 -9.24
C PHE A 263 -37.72 -5.19 -8.48
N GLY A 264 -38.23 -6.37 -8.13
CA GLY A 264 -39.51 -6.56 -7.44
C GLY A 264 -39.43 -6.65 -5.92
N GLU A 265 -38.25 -6.93 -5.37
CA GLU A 265 -38.04 -7.18 -3.94
C GLU A 265 -36.82 -6.40 -3.42
N GLY A 266 -36.56 -6.45 -2.11
CA GLY A 266 -35.33 -5.91 -1.55
C GLY A 266 -35.18 -4.38 -1.56
N TYR A 267 -33.93 -3.95 -1.54
CA TYR A 267 -33.53 -2.55 -1.63
C TYR A 267 -33.31 -2.16 -3.09
N GLN A 268 -33.32 -0.87 -3.40
CA GLN A 268 -33.12 -0.41 -4.78
C GLN A 268 -31.71 0.18 -4.93
N GLY A 269 -31.22 0.25 -6.17
CA GLY A 269 -29.93 0.88 -6.48
C GLY A 269 -29.82 2.33 -5.98
N LYS A 270 -30.92 3.08 -5.88
CA LYS A 270 -30.90 4.42 -5.27
C LYS A 270 -30.51 4.39 -3.78
N ASP A 271 -30.90 3.35 -3.04
CA ASP A 271 -30.60 3.21 -1.62
C ASP A 271 -29.09 2.98 -1.44
N VAL A 272 -28.51 2.15 -2.32
CA VAL A 272 -27.06 1.95 -2.45
C VAL A 272 -26.32 3.25 -2.75
N LEU A 273 -26.85 4.08 -3.65
CA LEU A 273 -26.23 5.38 -3.95
C LEU A 273 -26.28 6.35 -2.78
N PHE A 274 -27.37 6.37 -2.01
CA PHE A 274 -27.45 7.20 -0.81
C PHE A 274 -26.37 6.83 0.20
N GLU A 275 -26.08 5.54 0.37
CA GLU A 275 -25.01 5.07 1.26
C GLU A 275 -23.62 5.26 0.65
N ASN A 276 -23.41 4.99 -0.65
CA ASN A 276 -22.14 5.28 -1.32
C ASN A 276 -21.75 6.77 -1.16
N LEU A 277 -22.71 7.67 -1.40
CA LEU A 277 -22.53 9.11 -1.21
C LEU A 277 -22.24 9.46 0.26
N ARG A 278 -22.90 8.79 1.20
CA ARG A 278 -22.66 8.97 2.64
C ARG A 278 -21.24 8.55 3.03
N GLN A 279 -20.79 7.39 2.58
CA GLN A 279 -19.45 6.86 2.86
C GLN A 279 -18.35 7.76 2.27
N LEU A 280 -18.54 8.28 1.06
CA LEU A 280 -17.66 9.31 0.48
C LEU A 280 -17.61 10.57 1.35
N CYS A 281 -18.75 11.05 1.83
CA CYS A 281 -18.81 12.21 2.71
C CYS A 281 -18.22 11.96 4.09
N VAL A 282 -18.36 10.76 4.65
CA VAL A 282 -17.71 10.36 5.91
C VAL A 282 -16.19 10.47 5.74
N HIS A 283 -15.62 9.90 4.68
CA HIS A 283 -14.18 10.00 4.42
C HIS A 283 -13.75 11.45 4.22
N ARG A 284 -14.45 12.21 3.37
CA ARG A 284 -14.11 13.60 3.06
C ARG A 284 -14.10 14.48 4.30
N VAL A 285 -15.16 14.42 5.11
CA VAL A 285 -15.29 15.23 6.32
C VAL A 285 -14.30 14.78 7.41
N ALA A 286 -14.04 13.48 7.55
CA ALA A 286 -13.01 12.98 8.46
C ALA A 286 -11.60 13.41 8.05
N ASN A 287 -11.34 13.49 6.73
CA ASN A 287 -10.06 13.93 6.18
C ASN A 287 -9.78 15.43 6.46
N GLU A 288 -10.81 16.29 6.52
CA GLU A 288 -10.65 17.70 6.94
C GLU A 288 -10.03 17.85 8.34
N SER A 289 -10.17 16.82 9.18
CA SER A 289 -9.61 16.77 10.54
C SER A 289 -8.40 15.82 10.64
N ASN A 290 -7.79 15.44 9.52
CA ASN A 290 -6.69 14.46 9.43
C ASN A 290 -7.01 13.13 10.13
N ARG A 291 -8.25 12.64 10.00
CA ARG A 291 -8.72 11.36 10.57
C ARG A 291 -9.39 10.46 9.52
N SER A 292 -8.89 10.49 8.27
CA SER A 292 -9.42 9.71 7.14
C SER A 292 -9.66 8.23 7.47
N TRP A 293 -8.77 7.64 8.26
CA TRP A 293 -8.83 6.23 8.68
C TRP A 293 -10.08 5.84 9.47
N VAL A 294 -10.86 6.81 9.99
CA VAL A 294 -12.16 6.57 10.65
C VAL A 294 -13.19 6.06 9.65
N TRP A 295 -13.00 6.29 8.35
CA TRP A 295 -13.82 5.65 7.32
C TRP A 295 -13.85 4.13 7.48
N TRP A 296 -12.71 3.48 7.75
CA TRP A 296 -12.65 2.03 8.00
C TRP A 296 -13.49 1.60 9.21
N ASP A 297 -13.54 2.43 10.26
CA ASP A 297 -14.42 2.19 11.40
C ASP A 297 -15.89 2.28 10.98
N PHE A 298 -16.24 3.33 10.24
CA PHE A 298 -17.61 3.56 9.78
C PHE A 298 -18.12 2.42 8.90
N VAL A 299 -17.41 2.06 7.83
CA VAL A 299 -17.89 1.04 6.88
C VAL A 299 -17.97 -0.34 7.52
N THR A 300 -17.02 -0.68 8.41
CA THR A 300 -17.05 -1.95 9.14
C THR A 300 -18.24 -2.02 10.08
N ASP A 301 -18.48 -0.97 10.87
CA ASP A 301 -19.61 -0.93 11.81
C ASP A 301 -20.95 -0.84 11.08
N PHE A 302 -21.00 -0.12 9.95
CA PHE A 302 -22.18 -0.03 9.09
C PHE A 302 -22.56 -1.41 8.55
N HIS A 303 -21.63 -2.17 7.97
CA HIS A 303 -21.92 -3.52 7.47
C HIS A 303 -22.41 -4.46 8.59
N ILE A 304 -21.87 -4.34 9.80
CA ILE A 304 -22.29 -5.18 10.93
C ILE A 304 -23.71 -4.81 11.41
N ARG A 305 -24.05 -3.50 11.42
CA ARG A 305 -25.25 -2.99 12.10
C ARG A 305 -26.43 -2.70 11.17
N CYS A 306 -26.16 -2.39 9.91
CA CYS A 306 -27.10 -1.83 8.94
C CYS A 306 -27.31 -2.74 7.73
N SER A 307 -27.39 -4.05 7.95
CA SER A 307 -27.49 -5.04 6.88
C SER A 307 -28.81 -5.00 6.12
N MET A 308 -28.76 -5.18 4.79
CA MET A 308 -29.94 -5.35 3.95
C MET A 308 -30.70 -6.65 4.30
N LYS A 309 -29.99 -7.75 4.58
CA LYS A 309 -30.56 -9.04 5.05
C LYS A 309 -31.50 -8.86 6.24
N GLN A 310 -31.13 -7.97 7.15
CA GLN A 310 -31.89 -7.66 8.36
C GLN A 310 -32.90 -6.52 8.18
N LYS A 311 -33.04 -5.98 6.98
CA LYS A 311 -33.85 -4.81 6.63
C LYS A 311 -33.49 -3.58 7.47
N ARG A 312 -32.20 -3.37 7.72
CA ARG A 312 -31.66 -2.24 8.51
C ARG A 312 -30.80 -1.27 7.71
N TYR A 313 -30.81 -1.41 6.39
CA TYR A 313 -30.05 -0.55 5.48
C TYR A 313 -30.78 0.79 5.31
N SER A 314 -30.61 1.68 6.29
CA SER A 314 -31.36 2.94 6.35
C SER A 314 -30.49 4.12 6.76
N LYS A 315 -30.99 5.32 6.48
CA LYS A 315 -30.37 6.58 6.91
C LYS A 315 -30.20 6.65 8.42
N GLU A 316 -31.21 6.23 9.18
CA GLU A 316 -31.22 6.27 10.65
C GLU A 316 -30.15 5.35 11.21
N CYS A 317 -30.02 4.14 10.65
CA CYS A 317 -28.98 3.21 11.05
C CYS A 317 -27.58 3.79 10.79
N ALA A 318 -27.36 4.36 9.60
CA ALA A 318 -26.09 5.02 9.26
C ALA A 318 -25.76 6.17 10.22
N GLU A 319 -26.77 7.00 10.57
CA GLU A 319 -26.60 8.11 11.51
C GLU A 319 -26.24 7.63 12.92
N ASP A 320 -26.79 6.51 13.37
CA ASP A 320 -26.44 5.95 14.68
C ASP A 320 -25.01 5.39 14.70
N VAL A 321 -24.54 4.80 13.59
CA VAL A 321 -23.13 4.43 13.44
C VAL A 321 -22.25 5.66 13.50
N MET A 322 -22.57 6.72 12.74
CA MET A 322 -21.81 7.98 12.76
C MET A 322 -21.72 8.58 14.17
N LYS A 323 -22.82 8.63 14.91
CA LYS A 323 -22.84 9.12 16.30
C LYS A 323 -21.96 8.27 17.21
N SER A 324 -21.98 6.95 17.06
CA SER A 324 -21.16 6.05 17.89
C SER A 324 -19.65 6.22 17.66
N LEU A 325 -19.27 6.80 16.52
CA LEU A 325 -17.88 7.10 16.15
C LEU A 325 -17.49 8.58 16.33
N ASP A 326 -18.37 9.39 16.95
CA ASP A 326 -18.18 10.83 17.16
C ASP A 326 -17.95 11.60 15.84
N LEU A 327 -18.64 11.20 14.77
CA LEU A 327 -18.59 11.87 13.48
C LEU A 327 -19.60 13.04 13.41
N PRO A 328 -19.23 14.19 12.81
CA PRO A 328 -20.09 15.36 12.73
C PRO A 328 -21.20 15.16 11.69
N VAL A 329 -22.31 14.55 12.11
CA VAL A 329 -23.46 14.18 11.25
C VAL A 329 -23.95 15.35 10.39
N ASP A 330 -24.04 16.57 10.94
CA ASP A 330 -24.54 17.73 10.20
C ASP A 330 -23.60 18.16 9.07
N LYS A 331 -22.27 18.06 9.26
CA LYS A 331 -21.29 18.32 8.20
C LYS A 331 -21.40 17.27 7.10
N ILE A 332 -21.60 16.01 7.46
CA ILE A 332 -21.75 14.90 6.52
C ILE A 332 -23.04 15.07 5.71
N LYS A 333 -24.17 15.39 6.35
CA LYS A 333 -25.42 15.74 5.66
C LYS A 333 -25.25 16.91 4.68
N LYS A 334 -24.56 17.96 5.13
CA LYS A 334 -24.24 19.12 4.27
C LYS A 334 -23.37 18.72 3.07
N CYS A 335 -22.40 17.83 3.27
CA CYS A 335 -21.56 17.28 2.20
C CYS A 335 -22.40 16.50 1.18
N MET A 336 -23.34 15.67 1.63
CA MET A 336 -24.20 14.88 0.74
C MET A 336 -25.13 15.76 -0.10
N GLY A 337 -25.55 16.91 0.43
CA GLY A 337 -26.52 17.79 -0.23
C GLY A 337 -27.91 17.15 -0.32
N ASN A 338 -28.68 17.51 -1.35
CA ASN A 338 -29.95 16.85 -1.65
C ASN A 338 -29.77 15.85 -2.80
N PRO A 339 -29.61 14.54 -2.52
CA PRO A 339 -29.41 13.55 -3.58
C PRO A 339 -30.65 13.32 -4.46
N GLU A 340 -31.84 13.76 -4.02
CA GLU A 340 -33.08 13.63 -4.80
C GLU A 340 -33.35 14.84 -5.72
N ALA A 341 -32.59 15.92 -5.57
CA ALA A 341 -32.75 17.10 -6.43
C ALA A 341 -32.32 16.80 -7.87
N ASP A 342 -33.02 17.38 -8.86
CA ASP A 342 -32.64 17.32 -10.27
C ASP A 342 -31.49 18.30 -10.59
N GLU A 343 -30.37 18.14 -9.87
CA GLU A 343 -29.15 18.92 -10.01
C GLU A 343 -27.91 18.01 -10.05
N GLU A 344 -26.76 18.55 -10.46
CA GLU A 344 -25.50 17.80 -10.40
C GLU A 344 -25.06 17.65 -8.94
N ASN A 345 -24.63 16.44 -8.56
CA ASN A 345 -23.99 16.22 -7.27
C ASN A 345 -22.48 16.23 -7.46
N GLU A 346 -21.80 17.25 -6.95
CA GLU A 346 -20.35 17.45 -7.14
C GLU A 346 -19.51 16.26 -6.70
N ILE A 347 -19.95 15.47 -5.71
CA ILE A 347 -19.21 14.31 -5.22
C ILE A 347 -19.30 13.17 -6.22
N LEU A 348 -20.52 12.80 -6.61
CA LEU A 348 -20.74 11.70 -7.55
C LEU A 348 -20.25 12.03 -8.96
N LYS A 349 -20.30 13.31 -9.35
CA LYS A 349 -19.67 13.80 -10.59
C LYS A 349 -18.16 13.53 -10.58
N VAL A 350 -17.47 13.87 -9.49
CA VAL A 350 -16.04 13.58 -9.34
C VAL A 350 -15.77 12.08 -9.37
N GLU A 351 -16.64 11.25 -8.80
CA GLU A 351 -16.50 9.78 -8.89
C GLU A 351 -16.59 9.29 -10.35
N GLN A 352 -17.56 9.75 -11.14
CA GLN A 352 -17.65 9.40 -12.57
C GLN A 352 -16.42 9.85 -13.36
N GLU A 353 -15.93 11.07 -13.10
CA GLU A 353 -14.73 11.59 -13.74
C GLU A 353 -13.46 10.82 -13.35
N ARG A 354 -13.37 10.33 -12.11
CA ARG A 354 -12.25 9.53 -11.61
C ARG A 354 -12.33 8.08 -12.06
N GLN A 355 -13.54 7.54 -12.28
CA GLN A 355 -13.73 6.19 -12.78
C GLN A 355 -13.10 6.04 -14.17
N VAL A 356 -13.27 7.07 -15.01
CA VAL A 356 -12.54 7.20 -16.28
C VAL A 356 -11.07 7.49 -15.98
N GLY A 357 -10.21 6.54 -16.30
CA GLY A 357 -8.79 6.62 -15.96
C GLY A 357 -8.07 7.77 -16.64
N ARG A 358 -7.05 8.30 -15.97
CA ARG A 358 -6.09 9.24 -16.57
C ARG A 358 -4.72 8.56 -16.71
N GLY A 359 -4.00 8.88 -17.80
CA GLY A 359 -2.64 8.39 -18.01
C GLY A 359 -2.57 6.87 -18.23
N SER A 360 -1.83 6.18 -17.36
CA SER A 360 -1.49 4.76 -17.48
C SER A 360 -2.47 3.80 -16.78
N ARG A 361 -3.31 4.26 -15.85
CA ARG A 361 -4.17 3.39 -15.02
C ARG A 361 -5.31 2.71 -15.78
N GLY A 362 -5.82 3.36 -16.81
CA GLY A 362 -7.07 2.96 -17.47
C GLY A 362 -8.32 3.10 -16.59
N ASP A 363 -9.46 2.77 -17.18
CA ASP A 363 -10.77 2.86 -16.54
C ASP A 363 -10.95 1.76 -15.50
N VAL A 364 -11.68 2.09 -14.43
CA VAL A 364 -12.15 1.10 -13.47
C VAL A 364 -13.49 0.57 -13.95
N THR A 365 -13.49 -0.68 -14.41
CA THR A 365 -14.68 -1.36 -14.97
C THR A 365 -15.05 -2.64 -14.24
N ILE A 366 -14.22 -3.09 -13.30
CA ILE A 366 -14.39 -4.33 -12.53
C ILE A 366 -14.43 -3.95 -11.04
N LEU A 367 -15.31 -4.58 -10.26
CA LEU A 367 -15.38 -4.39 -8.81
C LEU A 367 -15.21 -5.71 -8.05
N PRO A 368 -14.59 -5.70 -6.86
CA PRO A 368 -13.79 -4.60 -6.31
C PRO A 368 -12.50 -4.37 -7.12
N THR A 369 -11.99 -3.15 -7.15
CA THR A 369 -10.66 -2.84 -7.71
C THR A 369 -9.85 -2.03 -6.72
N LEU A 370 -8.65 -2.50 -6.39
CA LEU A 370 -7.65 -1.71 -5.69
C LEU A 370 -6.76 -1.02 -6.72
N VAL A 371 -6.39 0.24 -6.47
CA VAL A 371 -5.37 0.96 -7.24
C VAL A 371 -4.23 1.30 -6.29
N ILE A 372 -2.99 1.02 -6.66
CA ILE A 372 -1.80 1.32 -5.87
C ILE A 372 -0.86 2.12 -6.76
N ASN A 373 -0.48 3.33 -6.33
CA ASN A 373 0.38 4.25 -7.09
C ASN A 373 -0.05 4.42 -8.55
N ASN A 374 -1.37 4.62 -8.77
CA ASN A 374 -2.01 4.79 -10.08
C ASN A 374 -1.93 3.58 -11.03
N VAL A 375 -1.79 2.36 -10.49
CA VAL A 375 -1.83 1.08 -11.21
C VAL A 375 -2.87 0.16 -10.58
N GLN A 376 -3.66 -0.55 -11.38
CA GLN A 376 -4.70 -1.44 -10.83
C GLN A 376 -4.04 -2.70 -10.26
N TYR A 377 -4.37 -3.06 -9.02
CA TYR A 377 -3.93 -4.32 -8.43
C TYR A 377 -4.70 -5.48 -9.05
N ARG A 378 -3.96 -6.52 -9.44
CA ARG A 378 -4.51 -7.83 -9.85
C ARG A 378 -4.10 -8.90 -8.87
N GLY A 379 -5.04 -9.77 -8.53
CA GLY A 379 -4.87 -10.83 -7.54
C GLY A 379 -6.07 -10.86 -6.61
N LYS A 380 -6.10 -11.84 -5.71
CA LYS A 380 -7.21 -11.98 -4.76
C LYS A 380 -7.22 -10.85 -3.73
N LEU A 381 -8.40 -10.50 -3.26
CA LEU A 381 -8.63 -9.46 -2.26
C LEU A 381 -8.45 -10.03 -0.84
N GLU A 382 -7.22 -10.38 -0.47
CA GLU A 382 -6.87 -10.89 0.86
C GLU A 382 -5.94 -9.91 1.58
N ARG A 383 -6.11 -9.78 2.91
CA ARG A 383 -5.29 -8.95 3.79
C ARG A 383 -3.79 -9.03 3.51
N ASN A 384 -3.21 -10.24 3.50
CA ASN A 384 -1.76 -10.40 3.34
C ASN A 384 -1.32 -10.15 1.89
N ALA A 385 -2.10 -10.57 0.89
CA ALA A 385 -1.79 -10.34 -0.53
C ALA A 385 -1.79 -8.85 -0.87
N VAL A 386 -2.80 -8.12 -0.40
CA VAL A 386 -2.89 -6.67 -0.58
C VAL A 386 -1.81 -5.94 0.21
N LEU A 387 -1.53 -6.36 1.45
CA LEU A 387 -0.46 -5.74 2.24
C LEU A 387 0.91 -5.90 1.55
N LYS A 388 1.20 -7.06 0.98
CA LYS A 388 2.40 -7.27 0.15
C LYS A 388 2.45 -6.28 -1.03
N ALA A 389 1.35 -6.14 -1.76
CA ALA A 389 1.30 -5.19 -2.88
C ALA A 389 1.49 -3.73 -2.44
N VAL A 390 0.87 -3.31 -1.32
CA VAL A 390 1.08 -1.97 -0.75
C VAL A 390 2.54 -1.79 -0.33
N CYS A 391 3.13 -2.80 0.33
CA CYS A 391 4.54 -2.77 0.73
C CYS A 391 5.49 -2.70 -0.47
N ALA A 392 5.16 -3.39 -1.56
CA ALA A 392 5.86 -3.31 -2.85
C ALA A 392 5.71 -1.94 -3.54
N GLY A 393 4.79 -1.07 -3.09
CA GLY A 393 4.62 0.28 -3.61
C GLY A 393 5.59 1.30 -3.01
N PHE A 394 6.25 0.99 -1.88
CA PHE A 394 7.22 1.90 -1.28
C PHE A 394 8.53 1.91 -2.06
N LYS A 395 9.18 3.07 -2.11
CA LYS A 395 10.58 3.14 -2.51
C LYS A 395 11.42 2.23 -1.61
N GLU A 396 12.36 1.51 -2.22
CA GLU A 396 13.24 0.61 -1.48
C GLU A 396 13.94 1.36 -0.35
N THR A 397 14.06 0.72 0.82
CA THR A 397 14.65 1.21 2.06
C THR A 397 13.83 2.23 2.87
N THR A 398 12.65 2.64 2.39
CA THR A 398 11.72 3.55 3.08
C THR A 398 10.49 2.83 3.64
N GLU A 399 10.46 1.50 3.58
CA GLU A 399 9.32 0.70 3.98
C GLU A 399 9.09 0.76 5.51
N PRO A 400 7.83 0.87 5.97
CA PRO A 400 7.54 0.82 7.40
C PRO A 400 7.79 -0.58 7.97
N ARG A 401 8.06 -0.67 9.28
CA ARG A 401 8.32 -1.96 9.97
C ARG A 401 7.24 -3.02 9.78
N ILE A 402 6.00 -2.62 9.51
CA ILE A 402 4.90 -3.56 9.24
C ILE A 402 5.14 -4.35 7.94
N CYS A 403 5.90 -3.80 6.99
CA CYS A 403 6.32 -4.45 5.76
C CYS A 403 7.51 -5.42 5.95
N LEU A 404 8.30 -5.26 7.00
CA LEU A 404 9.50 -6.06 7.32
C LEU A 404 9.17 -7.15 8.34
N SER A 405 8.03 -7.82 8.14
CA SER A 405 7.60 -8.92 9.00
C SER A 405 7.72 -10.23 8.22
N GLY A 406 8.02 -11.32 8.93
CA GLY A 406 8.24 -12.63 8.31
C GLY A 406 7.03 -13.25 7.61
N ASP A 407 5.83 -12.66 7.77
CA ASP A 407 4.64 -13.05 7.00
C ASP A 407 4.64 -12.43 5.58
N LEU A 408 5.47 -11.43 5.35
CA LEU A 408 5.49 -10.62 4.12
C LEU A 408 6.76 -10.81 3.31
N GLU A 409 7.92 -10.79 3.97
CA GLU A 409 9.25 -10.91 3.36
C GLU A 409 10.14 -11.91 4.11
N THR A 410 11.32 -12.20 3.57
CA THR A 410 12.34 -13.03 4.24
C THR A 410 13.57 -12.19 4.55
N ASN A 411 13.80 -11.91 5.84
CA ASN A 411 14.93 -11.08 6.24
C ASN A 411 16.28 -11.78 5.99
N GLU A 412 16.97 -11.39 4.92
CA GLU A 412 18.24 -12.01 4.55
C GLU A 412 19.41 -11.51 5.41
N CYS A 413 19.25 -10.44 6.17
CA CYS A 413 20.26 -10.02 7.14
C CYS A 413 20.43 -11.00 8.32
N LEU A 414 19.45 -11.88 8.56
CA LEU A 414 19.55 -12.90 9.61
C LEU A 414 20.47 -14.07 9.24
N ASP A 415 20.70 -14.33 7.96
CA ASP A 415 21.62 -15.37 7.49
C ASP A 415 22.90 -14.76 6.95
N GLN A 416 24.04 -15.08 7.58
CA GLN A 416 25.37 -14.58 7.19
C GLN A 416 25.44 -13.05 6.98
N ASN A 417 24.63 -12.29 7.74
CA ASN A 417 24.51 -10.83 7.61
C ASN A 417 24.16 -10.37 6.17
N GLY A 418 23.42 -11.20 5.43
CA GLY A 418 23.12 -10.98 4.01
C GLY A 418 24.36 -10.97 3.11
N GLY A 419 25.55 -11.33 3.60
CA GLY A 419 26.81 -11.10 2.90
C GLY A 419 27.27 -9.64 2.88
N CYS A 420 26.70 -8.78 3.73
CA CYS A 420 27.15 -7.40 3.93
C CYS A 420 28.28 -7.32 4.96
N TRP A 421 29.01 -6.21 4.93
CA TRP A 421 30.04 -5.91 5.90
C TRP A 421 29.46 -5.82 7.32
N GLN A 422 30.23 -6.32 8.30
CA GLN A 422 29.91 -6.23 9.72
C GLN A 422 31.20 -6.06 10.53
N ASP A 423 31.16 -5.16 11.50
CA ASP A 423 32.14 -5.14 12.59
C ASP A 423 31.59 -5.92 13.79
N SER A 424 32.08 -7.14 13.97
CA SER A 424 31.67 -8.02 15.06
C SER A 424 32.02 -7.49 16.46
N LYS A 425 32.96 -6.55 16.58
CA LYS A 425 33.38 -6.01 17.90
C LYS A 425 32.39 -4.97 18.43
N SER A 426 31.86 -4.14 17.53
CA SER A 426 30.93 -3.05 17.85
C SER A 426 29.47 -3.40 17.53
N ASN A 427 29.22 -4.58 16.93
CA ASN A 427 27.92 -5.03 16.43
C ASN A 427 27.29 -4.04 15.43
N ILE A 428 28.14 -3.38 14.64
CA ILE A 428 27.74 -2.46 13.59
C ILE A 428 27.67 -3.25 12.29
N THR A 429 26.55 -3.15 11.55
CA THR A 429 26.34 -3.87 10.29
C THR A 429 25.94 -2.92 9.18
N ALA A 430 26.37 -3.23 7.96
CA ALA A 430 25.92 -2.59 6.74
C ALA A 430 24.66 -3.25 6.14
N CYS A 431 24.16 -4.34 6.72
CA CYS A 431 22.97 -5.01 6.22
C CYS A 431 21.72 -4.25 6.63
N LYS A 432 21.03 -3.67 5.66
CA LYS A 432 19.71 -3.07 5.82
C LYS A 432 18.68 -3.96 5.14
N ASP A 433 17.79 -4.51 5.95
CA ASP A 433 16.65 -5.30 5.51
C ASP A 433 15.62 -4.40 4.81
N THR A 434 14.98 -4.93 3.77
CA THR A 434 14.02 -4.24 2.91
C THR A 434 12.88 -5.17 2.51
N PHE A 435 11.78 -4.64 1.99
CA PHE A 435 10.67 -5.51 1.58
C PHE A 435 11.04 -6.41 0.38
N ARG A 436 11.95 -5.95 -0.49
CA ARG A 436 12.40 -6.66 -1.70
C ARG A 436 13.68 -7.48 -1.48
N GLY A 437 14.09 -7.65 -0.22
CA GLY A 437 15.28 -8.38 0.18
C GLY A 437 16.19 -7.53 1.05
N ARG A 438 17.47 -7.35 0.67
CA ARG A 438 18.42 -6.57 1.48
C ARG A 438 19.35 -5.68 0.67
N VAL A 439 19.68 -4.52 1.24
CA VAL A 439 20.70 -3.60 0.74
C VAL A 439 21.90 -3.60 1.67
N CYS A 440 23.11 -3.65 1.08
CA CYS A 440 24.33 -3.40 1.84
C CYS A 440 24.68 -1.92 1.74
N GLU A 441 24.40 -1.15 2.78
CA GLU A 441 24.73 0.27 2.87
C GLU A 441 25.51 0.50 4.15
N CYS A 442 26.63 1.24 4.06
CA CYS A 442 27.40 1.53 5.26
C CYS A 442 26.50 2.23 6.30
N PRO A 443 26.63 1.90 7.59
CA PRO A 443 25.70 2.41 8.58
C PRO A 443 25.99 3.86 8.95
N SER A 444 24.97 4.55 9.46
CA SER A 444 25.14 5.81 10.18
C SER A 444 25.09 5.55 11.69
N VAL A 445 26.17 5.87 12.40
CA VAL A 445 26.27 5.72 13.86
C VAL A 445 26.47 7.10 14.47
N ASN A 446 25.64 7.48 15.45
CA ASN A 446 25.66 8.82 16.07
C ASN A 446 25.56 10.01 15.10
N GLY A 447 24.92 9.80 13.94
CA GLY A 447 24.78 10.81 12.88
C GLY A 447 25.99 10.90 11.94
N VAL A 448 26.97 10.00 12.08
CA VAL A 448 28.15 9.88 11.22
C VAL A 448 27.96 8.71 10.27
N GLN A 449 28.04 8.99 8.97
CA GLN A 449 27.91 8.01 7.91
C GLN A 449 29.26 7.36 7.63
N TYR A 450 29.36 6.04 7.77
CA TYR A 450 30.56 5.31 7.37
C TYR A 450 30.71 5.32 5.85
N LYS A 451 31.95 5.26 5.36
CA LYS A 451 32.29 5.28 3.93
C LYS A 451 32.77 3.92 3.46
N GLY A 452 32.24 3.46 2.33
CA GLY A 452 32.67 2.20 1.72
C GLY A 452 31.63 1.64 0.75
N ASP A 453 31.80 0.37 0.38
CA ASP A 453 30.90 -0.34 -0.53
C ASP A 453 29.76 -1.05 0.19
N GLY A 454 29.79 -1.14 1.53
CA GLY A 454 28.79 -1.86 2.32
C GLY A 454 28.96 -3.39 2.30
N TYR A 455 29.75 -3.94 1.39
CA TYR A 455 29.97 -5.38 1.23
C TYR A 455 31.27 -5.83 1.89
N THR A 456 32.38 -5.20 1.53
CA THR A 456 33.72 -5.59 1.96
C THR A 456 34.35 -4.58 2.91
N SER A 457 33.92 -3.32 2.84
CA SER A 457 34.43 -2.26 3.69
C SER A 457 33.37 -1.23 4.06
N CYS A 458 33.36 -0.89 5.34
CA CYS A 458 32.85 0.38 5.84
C CYS A 458 33.91 0.94 6.79
N GLN A 459 34.41 2.12 6.47
CA GLN A 459 35.44 2.81 7.25
C GLN A 459 34.81 4.03 7.91
N ASP A 460 35.21 4.24 9.15
CA ASP A 460 34.90 5.44 9.90
C ASP A 460 35.51 6.66 9.21
N ILE A 461 34.77 7.76 9.18
CA ILE A 461 35.25 9.02 8.60
C ILE A 461 35.84 9.84 9.74
N ASP A 462 37.11 10.23 9.63
CA ASP A 462 37.72 11.16 10.59
C ASP A 462 37.23 12.59 10.31
N GLU A 463 36.11 13.00 10.92
CA GLU A 463 35.51 14.32 10.67
C GLU A 463 36.41 15.47 11.12
N CYS A 464 37.27 15.22 12.10
CA CYS A 464 38.23 16.19 12.58
C CYS A 464 39.27 16.52 11.50
N LYS A 465 39.76 15.49 10.82
CA LYS A 465 40.74 15.64 9.74
C LYS A 465 40.12 16.13 8.45
N GLU A 466 38.90 15.69 8.12
CA GLU A 466 38.17 16.16 6.94
C GLU A 466 37.56 17.56 7.13
N GLY A 467 37.62 18.11 8.36
CA GLY A 467 37.07 19.42 8.68
C GLY A 467 35.54 19.47 8.55
N LEU A 468 34.87 18.34 8.76
CA LEU A 468 33.41 18.23 8.70
C LEU A 468 32.74 18.60 10.04
N ALA A 469 33.51 18.62 11.14
CA ALA A 469 33.03 18.92 12.48
C ALA A 469 34.00 19.78 13.31
N CYS A 470 33.48 20.41 14.38
CA CYS A 470 34.23 21.21 15.36
C CYS A 470 35.05 22.37 14.77
N ARG A 471 34.49 23.16 13.84
CA ARG A 471 35.22 24.22 13.12
C ARG A 471 35.28 25.56 13.87
N CYS A 472 34.70 25.67 15.07
CA CYS A 472 34.77 26.88 15.87
C CYS A 472 36.18 27.26 16.31
N ASP A 473 36.41 28.58 16.42
CA ASP A 473 37.64 29.12 16.99
C ASP A 473 37.84 28.66 18.45
N GLY A 474 39.00 28.06 18.71
CA GLY A 474 39.36 27.54 20.05
C GLY A 474 38.74 26.18 20.40
N CYS A 475 38.10 25.51 19.44
CA CYS A 475 37.59 24.16 19.58
C CYS A 475 38.67 23.11 19.30
N MET A 476 38.64 22.02 20.06
CA MET A 476 39.45 20.84 19.92
C MET A 476 38.55 19.70 19.47
N CYS A 477 38.86 19.13 18.31
CA CYS A 477 38.18 17.96 17.78
C CYS A 477 38.94 16.69 18.17
N LYS A 478 38.22 15.68 18.64
CA LYS A 478 38.75 14.34 18.82
C LYS A 478 37.87 13.34 18.08
N ASP A 479 38.48 12.67 17.13
CA ASP A 479 37.85 11.59 16.36
C ASP A 479 37.62 10.36 17.24
N THR A 480 36.50 9.67 17.01
CA THR A 480 36.11 8.46 17.73
C THR A 480 35.46 7.47 16.77
N TRP A 481 35.60 6.17 17.02
CA TRP A 481 34.96 5.18 16.16
C TRP A 481 33.44 5.37 16.09
N GLY A 482 32.93 5.78 14.92
CA GLY A 482 31.52 6.07 14.68
C GLY A 482 31.05 7.40 15.28
N GLY A 483 31.91 8.43 15.32
CA GLY A 483 31.57 9.75 15.84
C GLY A 483 32.75 10.69 16.11
N TYR A 484 32.48 11.84 16.73
CA TYR A 484 33.52 12.77 17.17
C TYR A 484 33.12 13.47 18.47
N ASP A 485 34.12 13.93 19.23
CA ASP A 485 33.98 14.69 20.47
C ASP A 485 34.61 16.08 20.30
N CYS A 486 33.78 17.13 20.32
CA CYS A 486 34.25 18.52 20.29
C CYS A 486 34.34 19.08 21.72
N LYS A 487 35.49 19.66 22.06
CA LYS A 487 35.69 20.36 23.34
C LYS A 487 36.19 21.76 23.11
N CYS A 488 35.90 22.66 24.03
CA CYS A 488 36.51 23.97 24.05
C CYS A 488 36.73 24.45 25.49
N LYS A 489 37.37 25.60 25.67
CA LYS A 489 37.68 26.15 27.01
C LYS A 489 36.44 26.58 27.82
N GLY A 490 35.26 26.59 27.21
CA GLY A 490 33.99 26.92 27.84
C GLY A 490 32.92 25.87 27.55
N ILE A 491 31.72 26.31 27.18
CA ILE A 491 30.61 25.41 26.79
C ILE A 491 30.58 25.32 25.27
N TYR A 492 30.64 24.10 24.75
CA TYR A 492 30.45 23.83 23.33
C TYR A 492 28.97 23.55 23.03
N VAL A 493 28.43 24.19 21.99
CA VAL A 493 27.06 24.01 21.50
C VAL A 493 27.12 23.33 20.14
N ARG A 494 26.71 22.05 20.06
CA ARG A 494 26.87 21.19 18.87
C ARG A 494 26.11 21.70 17.65
N ASP A 495 24.83 22.08 17.81
CA ASP A 495 23.96 22.48 16.69
C ASP A 495 24.43 23.76 15.97
N GLN A 496 25.16 24.62 16.67
CA GLN A 496 25.66 25.89 16.13
C GLN A 496 27.18 25.86 15.91
N ASP A 497 27.85 24.72 16.15
CA ASP A 497 29.31 24.57 16.11
C ASP A 497 30.02 25.78 16.73
N THR A 498 29.69 26.10 17.99
CA THR A 498 30.12 27.34 18.65
C THR A 498 30.68 27.06 20.06
N CYS A 499 31.79 27.71 20.41
CA CYS A 499 32.32 27.74 21.77
C CYS A 499 31.96 29.03 22.49
N ILE A 500 31.36 28.91 23.67
CA ILE A 500 31.08 30.03 24.58
C ILE A 500 32.12 30.00 25.69
N GLU A 501 33.16 30.83 25.56
CA GLU A 501 34.19 30.97 26.59
C GLU A 501 33.61 31.59 27.88
N ARG A 502 33.90 30.98 29.03
CA ARG A 502 33.59 31.56 30.35
C ARG A 502 34.76 32.44 30.82
N ASN A 503 34.98 33.58 30.18
CA ASN A 503 35.93 34.56 30.71
C ASN A 503 35.27 35.46 31.76
N ALA A 504 35.28 35.00 33.01
CA ALA A 504 35.14 35.86 34.18
C ALA A 504 36.53 36.34 34.64
N SER A 505 37.13 37.29 33.93
CA SER A 505 38.18 38.21 34.47
C SER A 505 38.85 39.05 33.37
N LYS A 506 38.30 40.25 33.12
CA LYS A 506 39.03 41.50 32.85
C LYS A 506 38.06 42.68 32.79
N PHE A 507 37.28 42.87 33.86
CA PHE A 507 36.62 44.16 34.14
C PHE A 507 37.34 44.76 35.35
N GLY A 508 38.50 45.34 35.08
CA GLY A 508 39.43 45.81 36.10
C GLY A 508 40.36 46.86 35.54
N TRP A 509 39.78 47.92 34.95
CA TRP A 509 40.29 49.29 34.90
C TRP A 509 39.51 50.06 33.84
N PHE A 510 38.61 50.94 34.25
CA PHE A 510 38.38 52.27 33.62
C PHE A 510 37.40 53.06 34.51
N HIS A 511 37.90 53.48 35.67
CA HIS A 511 37.39 54.69 36.32
C HIS A 511 38.58 55.64 36.45
N TYR A 512 38.49 56.76 35.73
CA TYR A 512 38.96 58.12 36.00
C TYR A 512 39.41 58.78 34.70
N PHE A 513 38.52 59.56 34.09
CA PHE A 513 38.74 60.99 33.98
C PHE A 513 37.40 61.73 34.00
N LEU A 514 37.29 62.63 34.99
CA LEU A 514 36.34 63.73 35.12
C LEU A 514 36.29 64.54 33.82
N GLY A 515 35.23 65.26 33.44
CA GLY A 515 34.05 65.71 34.16
C GLY A 515 33.54 66.99 33.46
N SER A 516 32.22 67.23 33.56
CA SER A 516 31.47 68.43 33.17
C SER A 516 31.42 68.75 31.65
N SER A 517 30.26 68.95 31.01
CA SER A 517 29.07 69.63 31.49
C SER A 517 27.77 69.04 30.94
N PHE A 518 26.78 69.00 31.82
CA PHE A 518 25.35 68.97 31.51
C PHE A 518 24.99 70.08 30.50
N CYS A 519 24.19 69.77 29.47
CA CYS A 519 22.78 70.16 29.45
C CYS A 519 22.06 69.68 28.17
N CYS A 520 20.87 69.11 28.41
CA CYS A 520 19.65 69.09 27.60
C CYS A 520 19.71 69.63 26.17
N GLU A 521 19.39 68.79 25.18
CA GLU A 521 18.05 68.73 24.57
C GLU A 521 17.96 67.59 23.55
N CYS A 522 16.87 66.80 23.66
CA CYS A 522 16.15 66.04 22.64
C CYS A 522 15.75 64.64 23.14
N ARG A 523 14.63 64.61 23.88
CA ARG A 523 13.66 63.51 23.89
C ARG A 523 13.34 63.16 22.43
N TYR A 524 13.85 62.05 21.89
CA TYR A 524 13.19 61.24 20.84
C TYR A 524 14.02 59.98 20.48
N CYS A 525 14.62 59.30 21.47
CA CYS A 525 15.26 58.00 21.20
C CYS A 525 15.25 57.03 22.39
N TRP A 526 14.20 57.07 23.21
CA TRP A 526 14.02 56.22 24.40
C TRP A 526 12.82 55.26 24.32
N LEU A 527 12.29 55.04 23.12
CA LEU A 527 11.13 54.15 22.88
C LEU A 527 11.39 53.02 21.87
N ARG A 528 12.66 52.77 21.50
CA ARG A 528 13.05 51.60 20.68
C ARG A 528 14.16 50.73 21.27
N PHE A 529 14.63 51.02 22.48
CA PHE A 529 15.67 50.22 23.15
C PHE A 529 15.18 49.44 24.38
N LEU A 530 13.89 49.52 24.71
CA LEU A 530 13.27 48.82 25.86
C LEU A 530 12.22 47.77 25.46
N GLN A 531 12.23 47.31 24.20
CA GLN A 531 11.34 46.23 23.71
C GLN A 531 12.10 45.02 23.15
N ILE A 532 13.43 44.99 23.33
CA ILE A 532 14.29 43.83 23.04
C ILE A 532 15.12 43.55 24.31
N GLN A 533 14.46 43.31 25.44
CA GLN A 533 15.06 42.75 26.69
C GLN A 533 13.97 42.33 27.71
N ALA A 534 12.80 41.88 27.23
CA ALA A 534 11.72 41.36 28.11
C ALA A 534 10.93 40.20 27.49
N GLN A 535 11.61 39.31 26.75
CA GLN A 535 11.04 38.02 26.28
C GLN A 535 11.99 36.82 26.49
N VAL A 536 12.96 36.95 27.40
CA VAL A 536 13.83 35.84 27.84
C VAL A 536 13.65 35.52 29.33
N LEU A 537 12.72 36.18 30.02
CA LEU A 537 12.49 35.99 31.46
C LEU A 537 11.01 35.93 31.87
N TYR A 538 10.10 35.46 31.01
CA TYR A 538 8.74 35.03 31.41
C TYR A 538 8.18 34.04 30.38
N GLY A 539 8.56 32.77 30.51
CA GLY A 539 8.07 31.66 29.68
C GLY A 539 8.27 30.28 30.32
N PHE A 540 8.52 30.25 31.64
CA PHE A 540 8.58 29.03 32.45
C PHE A 540 7.82 29.28 33.75
N ARG A 541 6.50 29.28 33.66
CA ARG A 541 5.62 28.90 34.78
C ARG A 541 4.24 28.59 34.25
N ASP A 542 3.72 27.45 34.69
CA ASP A 542 2.37 26.91 34.50
C ASP A 542 2.18 25.99 33.29
N TYR A 543 2.64 24.74 33.42
CA TYR A 543 1.73 23.59 33.63
C TYR A 543 2.51 22.48 34.34
N GLY A 544 2.17 22.27 35.61
CA GLY A 544 2.69 21.17 36.41
C GLY A 544 2.01 19.85 36.04
N TYR A 545 2.81 18.85 35.70
CA TYR A 545 2.45 17.46 35.93
C TYR A 545 3.50 16.85 36.84
N TYR A 546 3.05 16.41 38.01
CA TYR A 546 3.82 15.64 38.97
C TYR A 546 4.22 14.30 38.33
N VAL A 547 5.52 14.06 38.19
CA VAL A 547 6.07 12.71 38.01
C VAL A 547 6.42 12.18 39.41
N THR A 548 5.57 11.31 39.93
CA THR A 548 5.84 10.54 41.14
C THR A 548 6.86 9.46 40.80
N VAL A 549 8.03 9.52 41.44
CA VAL A 549 9.05 8.48 41.42
C VAL A 549 8.59 7.33 42.32
N HIS A 550 8.16 6.21 41.74
CA HIS A 550 8.11 4.93 42.44
C HIS A 550 9.38 4.13 42.13
N ALA A 551 10.28 4.09 43.12
CA ALA A 551 11.35 3.11 43.18
C ALA A 551 10.75 1.74 43.52
N THR A 552 10.87 0.77 42.61
CA THR A 552 10.69 -0.65 42.94
C THR A 552 12.02 -1.38 42.74
N ARG A 553 12.60 -1.78 43.88
CA ARG A 553 13.73 -2.72 43.96
C ARG A 553 13.37 -4.01 43.23
N GLN A 554 14.25 -4.46 42.32
CA GLN A 554 14.35 -5.88 41.97
C GLN A 554 14.78 -6.66 43.23
N PRO A 555 14.06 -7.73 43.62
CA PRO A 555 14.62 -8.79 44.44
C PRO A 555 15.20 -9.86 43.51
N THR A 556 16.48 -10.14 43.71
CA THR A 556 17.12 -11.42 43.39
C THR A 556 16.23 -12.59 43.80
N GLN A 557 15.94 -13.52 42.88
CA GLN A 557 15.52 -14.87 43.24
C GLN A 557 16.43 -15.90 42.59
N GLN A 558 17.08 -16.64 43.49
CA GLN A 558 17.91 -17.80 43.25
C GLN A 558 17.13 -18.94 42.60
N SER A 559 17.84 -19.73 41.80
CA SER A 559 17.44 -21.05 41.36
C SER A 559 17.24 -21.99 42.56
N SER A 560 16.09 -22.64 42.64
CA SER A 560 15.91 -23.84 43.48
C SER A 560 15.14 -24.89 42.70
N ARG A 561 15.82 -26.00 42.40
CA ARG A 561 15.24 -27.26 41.92
C ARG A 561 14.22 -27.82 42.91
N PRO A 562 13.15 -28.50 42.46
CA PRO A 562 12.44 -29.48 43.28
C PRO A 562 12.85 -30.93 42.92
N PRO A 563 12.61 -31.89 43.83
CA PRO A 563 13.30 -33.18 43.85
C PRO A 563 12.63 -34.25 42.97
N ARG A 564 13.46 -35.21 42.55
CA ARG A 564 13.03 -36.56 42.14
C ARG A 564 12.36 -37.25 43.32
N ASN A 565 11.21 -37.86 43.10
CA ASN A 565 10.83 -39.08 43.79
C ASN A 565 10.20 -40.07 42.83
N ARG A 566 10.88 -41.21 42.68
CA ARG A 566 10.33 -42.48 42.22
C ARG A 566 9.45 -43.03 43.35
N THR A 567 8.28 -43.55 43.01
CA THR A 567 7.81 -44.85 43.51
C THR A 567 6.73 -45.37 42.59
N SER A 568 6.61 -46.69 42.57
CA SER A 568 6.11 -47.56 41.52
C SER A 568 4.68 -48.05 41.77
N THR A 569 4.15 -48.78 40.76
CA THR A 569 3.12 -49.85 40.83
C THR A 569 1.67 -49.40 41.16
N THR A 570 0.57 -49.85 40.51
CA THR A 570 0.25 -51.08 39.76
C THR A 570 -1.14 -50.94 39.08
N ARG A 571 -1.34 -51.66 37.96
CA ARG A 571 -2.58 -52.32 37.45
C ARG A 571 -3.97 -51.67 37.66
N LYS A 572 -4.69 -51.43 36.55
CA LYS A 572 -5.66 -52.37 35.97
C LYS A 572 -5.93 -52.03 34.52
#